data_AF-A0A2R4MJE6-F1
#
_entry.id   AF-A0A2R4MJE6-F1
#
_cell.length_a   1.000
_cell.length_b   1.000
_cell.length_c   1.000
_cell.angle_alpha   90.00
_cell.angle_beta   90.00
_cell.angle_gamma   90.00
#
_symmetry.space_group_name_H-M   'P 1'
#
loop_
_entity.id
_entity.type
_entity.pdbx_description
1 polymer ?
#
loop_
_entity_poly.entity_id
_entity_poly.type
_entity_poly.pdbx_seq_one_letter_code
_entity_poly.pdbx_strand_id
1 'polypeptide(L)'
;MRWHLIIVALGGVNYFSMRKGHLRFGLFLAQAGLVLIAITMGVLLDVPTAEYPRVSHIYSLSVASLGYLNYQREKSNIQLMLIVICLLTFVILASAPLASPYVLEMPDLLRFVGTWANATMATIMLAASVHAIHSELVRKDKDSRRLMSALWNKEFKLAFQPQVDKSRKIVGAEALIRWPPLIKAKSHQHRLFLRLSNSN
;
A
#
# COMPACT_ATOMS: atom_id res chain seq x y z
N MET A 1 11.22 27.32 -13.55
CA MET A 1 9.88 26.98 -14.11
C MET A 1 9.84 25.62 -14.84
N ARG A 2 10.43 24.54 -14.29
CA ARG A 2 10.46 23.19 -14.94
C ARG A 2 10.03 22.01 -14.05
N TRP A 3 9.92 22.21 -12.74
CA TRP A 3 9.57 21.16 -11.77
C TRP A 3 8.12 20.69 -11.87
N HIS A 4 7.19 21.58 -12.22
CA HIS A 4 5.79 21.21 -12.42
C HIS A 4 5.60 20.18 -13.55
N LEU A 5 6.39 20.28 -14.63
CA LEU A 5 6.34 19.32 -15.73
C LEU A 5 6.84 17.94 -15.31
N ILE A 6 7.83 17.87 -14.43
CA ILE A 6 8.35 16.60 -13.88
C ILE A 6 7.28 15.94 -13.00
N ILE A 7 6.58 16.72 -12.16
CA ILE A 7 5.50 16.22 -11.32
C ILE A 7 4.34 15.70 -12.17
N VAL A 8 3.94 16.45 -13.21
CA VAL A 8 2.88 16.04 -14.14
C VAL A 8 3.29 14.80 -14.94
N ALA A 9 4.53 14.72 -15.40
CA ALA A 9 5.05 13.55 -16.11
C ALA A 9 5.11 12.32 -15.21
N LEU A 10 5.59 12.45 -13.96
CA LEU A 10 5.59 11.36 -12.98
C LEU A 10 4.16 10.88 -12.67
N GLY A 11 3.22 11.82 -12.48
CA GLY A 11 1.80 11.50 -12.31
C GLY A 11 1.22 10.77 -13.52
N GLY A 12 1.54 11.22 -14.74
CA GLY A 12 1.12 10.59 -15.99
C GLY A 12 1.68 9.18 -16.18
N VAL A 13 2.96 8.96 -15.89
CA VAL A 13 3.62 7.64 -15.95
C VAL A 13 2.99 6.69 -14.92
N ASN A 14 2.69 7.19 -13.73
CA ASN A 14 2.03 6.40 -12.69
C ASN A 14 0.63 5.98 -13.13
N TYR A 15 -0.17 6.94 -13.60
CA TYR A 15 -1.51 6.72 -14.12
C TYR A 15 -1.54 5.72 -15.28
N PHE A 16 -0.61 5.87 -16.23
CA PHE A 16 -0.51 4.98 -17.39
C PHE A 16 -0.04 3.57 -17.00
N SER A 17 0.86 3.45 -16.03
CA SER A 17 1.30 2.16 -15.49
C SER A 17 0.18 1.43 -14.75
N MET A 18 -0.66 2.17 -14.00
CA MET A 18 -1.86 1.63 -13.37
C MET A 18 -2.90 1.18 -14.41
N ARG A 19 -3.10 1.94 -15.49
CA ARG A 19 -4.00 1.55 -16.60
C ARG A 19 -3.54 0.29 -17.35
N LYS A 20 -2.23 0.05 -17.45
CA LYS A 20 -1.65 -1.15 -18.09
C LYS A 20 -1.72 -2.42 -17.24
N GLY A 21 -2.37 -2.38 -16.06
CA GLY A 21 -2.52 -3.54 -15.17
C GLY A 21 -1.31 -3.78 -14.25
N HIS A 22 -0.26 -2.97 -14.34
CA HIS A 22 0.92 -3.04 -13.45
C HIS A 22 0.70 -2.22 -12.16
N LEU A 23 -0.39 -2.51 -11.44
CA LEU A 23 -0.75 -1.81 -10.19
C LEU A 23 0.41 -1.77 -9.18
N ARG A 24 1.19 -2.85 -9.11
CA ARG A 24 2.39 -2.96 -8.24
C ARG A 24 3.42 -1.89 -8.54
N PHE A 25 3.75 -1.72 -9.83
CA PHE A 25 4.75 -0.74 -10.26
C PHE A 25 4.26 0.69 -10.03
N GLY A 26 2.98 0.96 -10.29
CA GLY A 26 2.36 2.25 -9.98
C GLY A 26 2.45 2.60 -8.49
N LEU A 27 2.16 1.64 -7.61
CA LEU A 27 2.27 1.84 -6.16
C LEU A 27 3.71 2.11 -5.70
N PHE A 28 4.70 1.38 -6.23
CA PHE A 28 6.11 1.64 -5.94
C PHE A 28 6.54 3.02 -6.41
N LEU A 29 6.19 3.39 -7.64
CA LEU A 29 6.52 4.69 -8.21
C LEU A 29 5.82 5.83 -7.44
N ALA A 30 4.60 5.60 -6.97
CA ALA A 30 3.86 6.58 -6.18
C ALA A 30 4.53 6.80 -4.82
N GLN A 31 4.90 5.72 -4.14
CA GLN A 31 5.61 5.80 -2.87
C GLN A 31 6.96 6.50 -3.02
N ALA A 32 7.76 6.12 -4.02
CA ALA A 32 9.04 6.75 -4.29
C ALA A 32 8.88 8.26 -4.59
N GLY A 33 7.88 8.63 -5.40
CA GLY A 33 7.56 10.02 -5.70
C GLY A 33 7.15 10.81 -4.45
N LEU A 34 6.30 10.24 -3.58
CA LEU A 34 5.87 10.90 -2.34
C LEU A 34 7.03 11.13 -1.37
N VAL A 35 7.95 10.17 -1.22
CA VAL A 35 9.17 10.35 -0.41
C VAL A 35 10.05 11.46 -0.99
N LEU A 36 10.26 11.46 -2.31
CA LEU A 36 11.06 12.49 -2.96
C LEU A 36 10.46 13.89 -2.76
N ILE A 37 9.13 14.00 -2.87
CA ILE A 37 8.41 15.25 -2.59
C ILE A 37 8.60 15.65 -1.13
N ALA A 38 8.45 14.74 -0.17
CA ALA A 38 8.62 15.02 1.26
C ALA A 38 10.04 15.50 1.60
N ILE A 39 11.08 14.88 1.00
CA ILE A 39 12.47 15.31 1.15
C ILE A 39 12.65 16.73 0.58
N THR A 40 12.16 16.95 -0.64
CA THR A 40 12.29 18.25 -1.32
C THR A 40 11.62 19.36 -0.53
N MET A 41 10.41 19.11 -0.01
CA MET A 41 9.67 20.03 0.85
C MET A 41 10.45 20.30 2.15
N GLY A 42 10.93 19.26 2.83
CA GLY A 42 11.66 19.39 4.09
C GLY A 42 13.01 20.12 4.00
N VAL A 43 13.68 20.05 2.85
CA VAL A 43 15.02 20.63 2.65
C VAL A 43 14.99 22.02 2.01
N LEU A 44 13.99 22.32 1.18
CA LEU A 44 13.90 23.60 0.46
C LEU A 44 12.91 24.60 1.06
N LEU A 45 11.75 24.14 1.54
CA LEU A 45 10.65 25.01 1.98
C LEU A 45 10.49 25.00 3.50
N ASP A 46 10.59 23.83 4.12
CA ASP A 46 10.33 23.61 5.55
C ASP A 46 11.65 23.42 6.32
N VAL A 47 12.54 24.41 6.17
CA VAL A 47 13.83 24.47 6.87
C VAL A 47 13.59 24.89 8.33
N PRO A 48 14.06 24.13 9.34
CA PRO A 48 13.76 24.41 10.74
C PRO A 48 14.39 25.74 11.19
N THR A 49 13.61 26.56 11.90
CA THR A 49 14.09 27.75 12.62
C THR A 49 13.81 27.60 14.12
N ALA A 50 14.35 28.49 14.95
CA ALA A 50 14.13 28.44 16.41
C ALA A 50 12.64 28.53 16.78
N GLU A 51 11.84 29.24 15.99
CA GLU A 51 10.42 29.48 16.25
C GLU A 51 9.51 28.45 15.54
N TYR A 52 9.93 27.95 14.37
CA TYR A 52 9.11 27.06 13.55
C TYR A 52 9.86 25.74 13.28
N PRO A 53 9.49 24.65 13.96
CA PRO A 53 10.08 23.34 13.72
C PRO A 53 9.62 22.77 12.37
N ARG A 54 10.49 21.98 11.74
CA ARG A 54 10.15 21.22 10.53
C ARG A 54 9.06 20.20 10.84
N VAL A 55 8.04 20.11 9.99
CA VAL A 55 6.94 19.13 10.12
C VAL A 55 6.77 18.22 8.91
N SER A 56 7.36 18.57 7.77
CA SER A 56 7.23 17.81 6.51
C SER A 56 7.69 16.37 6.61
N HIS A 57 8.64 16.09 7.51
CA HIS A 57 9.16 14.75 7.74
C HIS A 57 8.09 13.77 8.28
N ILE A 58 7.05 14.26 8.97
CA ILE A 58 5.96 13.44 9.53
C ILE A 58 5.21 12.68 8.43
N TYR A 59 5.07 13.25 7.24
CA TYR A 59 4.45 12.57 6.09
C TYR A 59 5.18 11.28 5.70
N SER A 60 6.48 11.17 5.97
CA SER A 60 7.25 9.95 5.69
C SER A 60 6.73 8.75 6.49
N LEU A 61 6.19 8.96 7.70
CA LEU A 61 5.56 7.90 8.49
C LEU A 61 4.24 7.41 7.85
N SER A 62 3.44 8.34 7.33
CA SER A 62 2.18 8.01 6.64
C SER A 62 2.46 7.24 5.35
N VAL A 63 3.46 7.68 4.59
CA VAL A 63 3.90 7.01 3.36
C VAL A 63 4.50 5.62 3.68
N ALA A 64 5.29 5.48 4.75
CA ALA A 64 5.80 4.19 5.21
C ALA A 64 4.66 3.23 5.59
N SER A 65 3.65 3.72 6.32
CA SER A 65 2.47 2.95 6.71
C SER A 65 1.65 2.47 5.51
N LEU A 66 1.41 3.33 4.53
CA LEU A 66 0.77 2.95 3.26
C LEU A 66 1.60 1.92 2.49
N GLY A 67 2.93 2.08 2.48
CA GLY A 67 3.84 1.09 1.92
C GLY A 67 3.74 -0.26 2.61
N TYR A 68 3.61 -0.27 3.93
CA TYR A 68 3.42 -1.50 4.71
C TYR A 68 2.06 -2.16 4.42
N LEU A 69 0.99 -1.39 4.23
CA LEU A 69 -0.29 -1.92 3.78
C LEU A 69 -0.16 -2.61 2.41
N ASN A 70 0.60 -2.02 1.49
CA ASN A 70 0.88 -2.64 0.19
C ASN A 70 1.71 -3.92 0.34
N TYR A 71 2.74 -3.91 1.19
CA TYR A 71 3.54 -5.09 1.53
C TYR A 71 2.69 -6.23 2.11
N GLN A 72 1.70 -5.89 2.94
CA GLN A 72 0.78 -6.89 3.50
C GLN A 72 -0.10 -7.51 2.44
N ARG A 73 -0.57 -6.75 1.45
CA ARG A 73 -1.35 -7.31 0.33
C ARG A 73 -0.50 -8.21 -0.56
N GLU A 74 0.75 -7.83 -0.76
CA GLU A 74 1.71 -8.59 -1.55
C GLU A 74 3.14 -8.34 -1.09
N LYS A 75 3.79 -9.42 -0.65
CA LYS A 75 5.16 -9.34 -0.12
C LYS A 75 6.15 -9.06 -1.25
N SER A 76 6.93 -7.99 -1.11
CA SER A 76 7.98 -7.61 -2.05
C SER A 76 9.17 -7.01 -1.29
N ASN A 77 10.38 -7.46 -1.62
CA ASN A 77 11.61 -6.94 -1.01
C ASN A 77 11.84 -5.46 -1.36
N ILE A 78 11.50 -5.04 -2.58
CA ILE A 78 11.60 -3.64 -3.01
C ILE A 78 10.68 -2.76 -2.17
N GLN A 79 9.45 -3.22 -1.91
CA GLN A 79 8.49 -2.52 -1.07
C GLN A 79 9.02 -2.36 0.36
N LEU A 80 9.66 -3.41 0.90
CA LEU A 80 10.29 -3.35 2.23
C LEU A 80 11.44 -2.35 2.26
N MET A 81 12.32 -2.35 1.25
CA MET A 81 13.40 -1.36 1.14
C MET A 81 12.88 0.06 1.07
N LEU A 82 11.81 0.32 0.30
CA LEU A 82 11.18 1.65 0.23
C LEU A 82 10.60 2.08 1.58
N ILE A 83 10.00 1.16 2.35
CA ILE A 83 9.52 1.46 3.72
C ILE A 83 10.70 1.86 4.60
N VAL A 84 11.80 1.11 4.57
CA VAL A 84 13.02 1.43 5.34
C VAL A 84 13.56 2.81 4.95
N ILE A 85 13.61 3.13 3.65
CA ILE A 85 14.01 4.46 3.17
C ILE A 85 13.10 5.57 3.71
N CYS A 86 11.77 5.37 3.72
CA CYS A 86 10.84 6.34 4.33
C CYS A 86 11.16 6.58 5.81
N LEU A 87 11.40 5.51 6.56
CA LEU A 87 11.68 5.58 8.00
C LEU A 87 13.04 6.25 8.28
N LEU A 88 14.07 5.93 7.51
CA LEU A 88 15.37 6.60 7.60
C LEU A 88 15.25 8.08 7.25
N THR A 89 14.49 8.42 6.21
CA THR A 89 14.22 9.80 5.81
C THR A 89 13.54 10.58 6.94
N PHE A 90 12.56 9.97 7.61
CA PHE A 90 11.93 10.53 8.80
C PHE A 90 12.97 10.83 9.89
N VAL A 91 13.78 9.84 10.27
CA VAL A 91 14.79 9.98 11.34
C VAL A 91 15.81 11.06 11.00
N ILE A 92 16.35 11.04 9.79
CA ILE A 92 17.38 11.99 9.33
C ILE A 92 16.83 13.42 9.36
N LEU A 93 15.65 13.65 8.77
CA LEU A 93 15.06 14.99 8.72
C LEU A 93 14.54 15.47 10.07
N ALA A 94 14.16 14.57 10.99
CA ALA A 94 13.78 14.92 12.35
C ALA A 94 14.99 15.28 13.23
N SER A 95 16.13 14.63 13.00
CA SER A 95 17.30 14.72 13.89
C SER A 95 18.38 15.70 13.42
N ALA A 96 18.38 16.08 12.13
CA ALA A 96 19.39 16.96 11.56
C ALA A 96 18.77 18.24 10.96
N PRO A 97 19.33 19.43 11.26
CA PRO A 97 18.90 20.71 10.67
C PRO A 97 19.46 20.87 9.25
N LEU A 98 19.19 19.88 8.39
CA LEU A 98 19.61 19.86 6.99
C LEU A 98 18.95 21.01 6.23
N ALA A 99 19.74 21.93 5.70
CA ALA A 99 19.27 23.02 4.85
C ALA A 99 19.96 22.96 3.50
N SER A 100 19.22 23.27 2.43
CA SER A 100 19.81 23.53 1.12
C SER A 100 20.43 24.94 1.10
N PRO A 101 21.48 25.18 0.30
CA PRO A 101 21.94 26.54 -0.01
C PRO A 101 20.89 27.40 -0.72
N TYR A 102 19.87 26.78 -1.31
CA TYR A 102 18.80 27.43 -2.08
C TYR A 102 17.47 27.40 -1.32
N VAL A 103 17.45 27.91 -0.09
CA VAL A 103 16.21 28.01 0.71
C VAL A 103 15.25 29.00 0.07
N LEU A 104 13.96 28.65 0.03
CA LEU A 104 12.92 29.61 -0.32
C LEU A 104 12.35 30.21 0.96
N GLU A 105 12.60 31.50 1.19
CA GLU A 105 12.07 32.18 2.37
C GLU A 105 10.54 32.34 2.26
N MET A 106 9.84 31.95 3.32
CA MET A 106 8.40 32.08 3.45
C MET A 106 8.07 33.09 4.55
N PRO A 107 7.02 33.92 4.36
CA PRO A 107 6.53 34.82 5.41
C PRO A 107 6.14 34.06 6.68
N ASP A 108 6.42 34.63 7.85
CA ASP A 108 6.22 33.96 9.15
C ASP A 108 4.76 33.52 9.38
N LEU A 109 3.78 34.31 8.93
CA LEU A 109 2.37 33.93 9.01
C LEU A 109 2.06 32.64 8.23
N LEU A 110 2.65 32.49 7.03
CA LEU A 110 2.49 31.28 6.23
C LEU A 110 3.19 30.09 6.88
N ARG A 111 4.35 30.32 7.50
CA ARG A 111 5.06 29.28 8.25
C ARG A 111 4.25 28.82 9.44
N PHE A 112 3.73 29.74 10.25
CA PHE A 112 2.91 29.41 11.42
C PHE A 112 1.67 28.58 11.03
N VAL A 113 0.86 29.07 10.10
CA VAL A 113 -0.35 28.35 9.65
C VAL A 113 0.02 27.02 8.98
N GLY A 114 1.07 27.04 8.16
CA GLY A 114 1.58 25.86 7.44
C GLY A 114 2.06 24.76 8.38
N THR A 115 2.79 25.10 9.44
CA THR A 115 3.27 24.14 10.46
C THR A 115 2.09 23.38 11.08
N TRP A 116 1.07 24.10 11.56
CA TRP A 116 -0.12 23.49 12.17
C TRP A 116 -0.94 22.68 11.17
N ALA A 117 -1.19 23.23 9.98
CA ALA A 117 -1.99 22.56 8.95
C ALA A 117 -1.31 21.27 8.47
N ASN A 118 -0.01 21.32 8.16
CA ASN A 118 0.74 20.17 7.69
C ASN A 118 0.88 19.10 8.77
N ALA A 119 1.19 19.47 10.02
CA ALA A 119 1.28 18.51 11.12
C ALA A 119 -0.06 17.80 11.37
N THR A 120 -1.17 18.57 11.38
CA THR A 120 -2.52 18.02 11.55
C THR A 120 -2.88 17.07 10.42
N MET A 121 -2.67 17.50 9.17
CA MET A 121 -2.96 16.68 8.00
C MET A 121 -2.11 15.40 7.96
N ALA A 122 -0.81 15.50 8.22
CA ALA A 122 0.09 14.35 8.27
C ALA A 122 -0.35 13.34 9.34
N THR A 123 -0.76 13.82 10.52
CA THR A 123 -1.25 12.99 11.62
C THR A 123 -2.57 12.29 11.27
N ILE A 124 -3.52 13.00 10.64
CA ILE A 124 -4.78 12.41 10.15
C ILE A 124 -4.49 11.32 9.11
N MET A 125 -3.58 11.59 8.17
CA MET A 125 -3.17 10.61 7.17
C MET A 125 -2.51 9.37 7.80
N LEU A 126 -1.70 9.57 8.84
CA LEU A 126 -1.09 8.47 9.57
C LEU A 126 -2.16 7.62 10.27
N ALA A 127 -3.09 8.26 10.98
CA ALA A 127 -4.20 7.58 11.64
C ALA A 127 -5.08 6.80 10.65
N ALA A 128 -5.40 7.39 9.50
CA ALA A 128 -6.12 6.73 8.42
C ALA A 128 -5.36 5.52 7.87
N SER A 129 -4.04 5.64 7.71
CA SER A 129 -3.18 4.54 7.25
C SER A 129 -3.14 3.39 8.25
N VAL A 130 -3.02 3.69 9.54
CA VAL A 130 -3.09 2.71 10.63
C VAL A 130 -4.45 2.02 10.65
N HIS A 131 -5.54 2.78 10.54
CA HIS A 131 -6.89 2.21 10.46
C HIS A 131 -7.04 1.27 9.25
N ALA A 132 -6.50 1.65 8.09
CA ALA A 132 -6.53 0.82 6.89
C ALA A 132 -5.74 -0.50 7.08
N ILE A 133 -4.54 -0.43 7.68
CA ILE A 133 -3.74 -1.61 8.05
C ILE A 133 -4.54 -2.52 8.99
N HIS A 134 -5.12 -1.96 10.05
CA HIS A 134 -5.94 -2.72 10.99
C HIS A 134 -7.10 -3.43 10.30
N SER A 135 -7.81 -2.73 9.40
CA SER A 135 -8.93 -3.31 8.65
C SER A 135 -8.50 -4.50 7.77
N GLU A 136 -7.32 -4.44 7.17
CA GLU A 136 -6.75 -5.49 6.33
C GLU A 136 -6.36 -6.72 7.17
N LEU A 137 -5.74 -6.50 8.33
CA LEU A 137 -5.37 -7.56 9.27
C LEU A 137 -6.61 -8.30 9.80
N VAL A 138 -7.63 -7.54 10.24
CA VAL A 138 -8.90 -8.11 10.70
C VAL A 138 -9.61 -8.89 9.58
N ARG A 139 -9.55 -8.42 8.33
CA ARG A 139 -10.13 -9.15 7.19
C ARG A 139 -9.45 -10.51 6.99
N LYS A 140 -8.12 -10.55 6.94
CA LYS A 140 -7.36 -11.80 6.76
C LYS A 140 -7.60 -12.80 7.88
N ASP A 141 -7.70 -12.30 9.10
CA ASP A 141 -7.99 -13.12 10.27
C ASP A 141 -9.41 -13.70 10.21
N LYS A 142 -10.42 -12.91 9.84
CA LYS A 142 -11.81 -13.39 9.62
C LYS A 142 -11.88 -14.48 8.55
N ASP A 143 -11.17 -14.32 7.45
CA ASP A 143 -11.14 -15.33 6.38
C ASP A 143 -10.50 -16.64 6.86
N SER A 144 -9.41 -16.55 7.62
CA SER A 144 -8.72 -17.71 8.21
C SER A 144 -9.61 -18.45 9.21
N ARG A 145 -10.28 -17.72 10.12
CA ARG A 145 -11.22 -18.31 11.08
C ARG A 145 -12.41 -18.97 10.39
N ARG A 146 -12.94 -18.36 9.32
CA ARG A 146 -14.04 -18.95 8.53
C ARG A 146 -13.63 -20.26 7.88
N LEU A 147 -12.41 -20.33 7.34
CA LEU A 147 -11.88 -21.56 6.76
C LEU A 147 -11.75 -22.67 7.81
N MET A 148 -11.21 -22.34 9.00
CA MET A 148 -11.08 -23.29 10.11
C MET A 148 -12.45 -23.76 10.62
N SER A 149 -13.42 -22.85 10.74
CA SER A 149 -14.79 -23.19 11.13
C SER A 149 -15.46 -24.12 10.11
N ALA A 150 -15.32 -23.85 8.81
CA ALA A 150 -15.88 -24.68 7.75
C ALA A 150 -15.27 -26.10 7.75
N LEU A 151 -13.97 -26.20 8.08
CA LEU A 151 -13.27 -27.49 8.23
C LEU A 151 -13.84 -28.29 9.39
N TRP A 152 -14.00 -27.66 10.56
CA TRP A 152 -14.55 -28.30 11.75
C TRP A 152 -16.01 -28.73 11.58
N ASN A 153 -16.81 -27.89 10.91
CA ASN A 153 -18.23 -28.14 10.66
C ASN A 153 -18.49 -29.10 9.49
N LYS A 154 -17.45 -29.66 8.85
CA LYS A 154 -17.56 -30.56 7.68
C LYS A 154 -18.38 -29.94 6.53
N GLU A 155 -18.26 -28.64 6.32
CA GLU A 155 -19.00 -27.91 5.28
C GLU A 155 -18.42 -28.14 3.87
N PHE A 156 -17.18 -28.63 3.77
CA PHE A 156 -16.55 -28.96 2.50
C PHE A 156 -17.16 -30.22 1.88
N LYS A 157 -17.52 -30.12 0.60
CA LYS A 157 -18.02 -31.24 -0.21
C LYS A 157 -17.00 -31.59 -1.29
N LEU A 158 -16.94 -32.88 -1.64
CA LEU A 158 -16.12 -33.37 -2.73
C LEU A 158 -16.98 -33.48 -4.00
N ALA A 159 -16.57 -32.81 -5.06
CA ALA A 159 -17.16 -32.92 -6.39
C ALA A 159 -16.16 -33.64 -7.32
N PHE A 160 -16.65 -34.51 -8.20
CA PHE A 160 -15.80 -35.25 -9.13
C PHE A 160 -15.98 -34.70 -10.55
N GLN A 161 -14.88 -34.32 -11.19
CA GLN A 161 -14.87 -33.90 -12.59
C GLN A 161 -14.30 -35.04 -13.45
N PRO A 162 -15.08 -35.63 -14.37
CA PRO A 162 -14.59 -36.72 -15.21
C PRO A 162 -13.51 -36.22 -16.17
N GLN A 163 -12.40 -36.94 -16.25
CA GLN A 163 -11.33 -36.74 -17.23
C GLN A 163 -11.57 -37.69 -18.41
N VAL A 164 -11.59 -37.13 -19.62
CA VAL A 164 -11.84 -37.87 -20.86
C VAL A 164 -10.61 -37.86 -21.75
N ASP A 165 -10.30 -39.00 -22.36
CA ASP A 165 -9.26 -39.12 -23.39
C ASP A 165 -9.72 -38.44 -24.70
N LYS A 166 -8.81 -38.28 -25.67
CA LYS A 166 -9.09 -37.78 -27.03
C LYS A 166 -10.23 -38.55 -27.72
N SER A 167 -10.42 -39.82 -27.37
CA SER A 167 -11.53 -40.66 -27.84
C SER A 167 -12.81 -40.54 -27.01
N ARG A 168 -12.94 -39.52 -26.16
CA ARG A 168 -14.10 -39.24 -25.27
C ARG A 168 -14.46 -40.35 -24.27
N LYS A 169 -13.55 -41.30 -24.03
CA LYS A 169 -13.70 -42.32 -23.00
C LYS A 169 -13.29 -41.74 -21.65
N ILE A 170 -14.08 -41.99 -20.60
CA ILE A 170 -13.73 -41.61 -19.23
C ILE A 170 -12.52 -42.44 -18.79
N VAL A 171 -11.42 -41.76 -18.45
CA VAL A 171 -10.15 -42.38 -18.01
C VAL A 171 -9.93 -42.20 -16.51
N GLY A 172 -10.59 -41.21 -15.90
CA GLY A 172 -10.47 -40.92 -14.47
C GLY A 172 -11.44 -39.84 -14.02
N ALA A 173 -11.33 -39.44 -12.76
CA ALA A 173 -12.06 -38.31 -12.20
C ALA A 173 -11.16 -37.51 -11.26
N GLU A 174 -11.12 -36.20 -11.44
CA GLU A 174 -10.43 -35.27 -10.56
C GLU A 174 -11.35 -34.88 -9.40
N ALA A 175 -10.86 -35.05 -8.17
CA ALA A 175 -11.60 -34.70 -6.97
C ALA A 175 -11.39 -33.22 -6.64
N LEU A 176 -12.46 -32.44 -6.67
CA LEU A 176 -12.46 -31.00 -6.43
C LEU A 176 -13.18 -30.67 -5.13
N ILE A 177 -12.48 -29.99 -4.23
CA ILE A 177 -13.08 -29.47 -3.00
C ILE A 177 -13.99 -28.30 -3.37
N ARG A 178 -15.21 -28.34 -2.85
CA ARG A 178 -16.22 -27.28 -2.98
C ARG A 178 -16.64 -26.84 -1.60
N TRP A 179 -16.54 -25.55 -1.34
CA TRP A 179 -17.20 -24.93 -0.20
C TRP A 179 -18.47 -24.24 -0.72
N PRO A 180 -19.66 -24.81 -0.48
CA PRO A 180 -20.90 -24.16 -0.87
C PRO A 180 -21.05 -22.86 -0.07
N PRO A 181 -21.30 -21.72 -0.73
CA PRO A 181 -21.50 -20.48 0.01
C PRO A 181 -22.76 -20.62 0.87
N LEU A 182 -22.63 -20.36 2.17
CA LEU A 182 -23.78 -19.94 2.97
C LEU A 182 -24.41 -18.74 2.24
N ILE A 183 -25.70 -18.83 1.93
CA ILE A 183 -26.45 -17.88 1.11
C ILE A 183 -26.37 -16.47 1.72
N LYS A 184 -25.31 -15.69 1.39
CA LYS A 184 -25.14 -14.22 1.49
C LYS A 184 -23.66 -13.82 1.33
N ALA A 185 -23.09 -13.90 0.13
CA ALA A 185 -21.95 -13.05 -0.30
C ALA A 185 -21.55 -13.37 -1.75
N LYS A 186 -22.37 -12.96 -2.70
CA LYS A 186 -22.07 -13.08 -4.13
C LYS A 186 -21.08 -11.97 -4.52
N SER A 187 -19.84 -12.34 -4.86
CA SER A 187 -19.08 -11.80 -6.02
C SER A 187 -17.55 -11.83 -5.90
N HIS A 188 -16.94 -11.96 -4.71
CA HIS A 188 -15.46 -11.88 -4.58
C HIS A 188 -14.74 -13.21 -4.26
N GLN A 189 -15.49 -14.27 -3.93
CA GLN A 189 -14.91 -15.54 -3.42
C GLN A 189 -14.41 -16.49 -4.52
N HIS A 190 -14.84 -16.32 -5.78
CA HIS A 190 -14.41 -17.21 -6.87
C HIS A 190 -12.90 -17.09 -7.19
N ARG A 191 -12.26 -15.95 -6.87
CA ARG A 191 -10.84 -15.71 -7.14
C ARG A 191 -9.87 -16.21 -6.07
N LEU A 192 -10.32 -16.40 -4.83
CA LEU A 192 -9.42 -16.82 -3.73
C LEU A 192 -9.08 -18.31 -3.82
N PHE A 193 -10.05 -19.14 -4.22
CA PHE A 193 -9.87 -20.59 -4.33
C PHE A 193 -8.94 -20.99 -5.49
N LEU A 194 -9.00 -20.28 -6.62
CA LEU A 194 -8.12 -20.53 -7.77
C LEU A 194 -6.65 -20.15 -7.50
N ARG A 195 -6.38 -19.19 -6.60
CA ARG A 195 -5.01 -18.74 -6.31
C ARG A 195 -4.20 -19.72 -5.45
N LEU A 196 -4.88 -20.52 -4.64
CA LEU A 196 -4.26 -21.57 -3.82
C LEU A 196 -4.08 -22.89 -4.59
N SER A 197 -4.84 -23.08 -5.67
CA SER A 197 -4.69 -24.26 -6.54
C SER A 197 -3.54 -24.15 -7.54
N ASN A 198 -3.14 -22.94 -7.92
CA ASN A 198 -2.08 -22.67 -8.91
C ASN A 198 -0.70 -22.38 -8.27
N SER A 199 -0.52 -22.66 -6.97
CA SER A 199 0.76 -22.51 -6.26
C SER A 199 1.52 -23.82 -6.04
N ASN A 200 1.12 -24.88 -6.74
CA ASN A 200 1.88 -26.12 -6.92
C ASN A 200 2.24 -26.26 -8.39
#